data_AF-A0A7J4TKX9-F1
#
_entry.id   AF-A0A7J4TKX9-F1
#
_cell.length_a   1.000
_cell.length_b   1.000
_cell.length_c   1.000
_cell.angle_alpha   90.00
_cell.angle_beta   90.00
_cell.angle_gamma   90.00
#
_symmetry.space_group_name_H-M   'P 1'
#
loop_
_entity.id
_entity.type
_entity.pdbx_description
1 polymer ?
#
loop_
_entity_poly.entity_id
_entity_poly.type
_entity_poly.pdbx_seq_one_letter_code
_entity_poly.pdbx_strand_id
1 'polypeptide(L)'
;MLNAETYLTPQKGIGGQIRTKNEDFYVEEIPESNPSGEGPNTWLWIEKNSRTTLDVLLDIARELKINRKQMGFAGMKDKKAVTRQWICISNKTPEELQGLGEKLYNVKIIDIIPNQKKLRMGQLVGNKFRLMVRDVEDPGVAAQEAQEILNQLKERGVPNYYGYQRFGKDRPNTHLVGKALIMGGVKEAVDRYIGHPYETEPKHIQEARRFYDEGELEESLESMPSGMRYEKMMLRALIREMKKRGELTEKSYILALRSIPKPLSRMFVHAYQSYLFNRAVSERTKLGIDQYVKGDILIDNEEHLIHEFREEEIDNEIKNFQAHPSSPLYGSKVPLAGGKLGEMEQK
;
A
#
# COMPACT_ATOMS: atom_id res chain seq x y z
N MET A 1 -6.79 7.00 -9.52
CA MET A 1 -5.58 7.04 -8.65
C MET A 1 -4.96 8.41 -8.84
N LEU A 2 -3.98 8.84 -8.03
CA LEU A 2 -3.31 10.11 -8.34
C LEU A 2 -2.24 9.88 -9.41
N ASN A 3 -2.18 10.75 -10.43
CA ASN A 3 -1.23 10.67 -11.55
C ASN A 3 -1.23 9.34 -12.32
N ALA A 4 -2.31 8.55 -12.25
CA ALA A 4 -2.52 7.43 -13.16
C ALA A 4 -3.51 7.89 -14.24
N GLU A 5 -2.97 8.40 -15.33
CA GLU A 5 -3.74 9.09 -16.39
C GLU A 5 -4.02 8.20 -17.61
N THR A 6 -3.36 7.04 -17.67
CA THR A 6 -3.41 6.15 -18.84
C THR A 6 -4.05 4.81 -18.46
N TYR A 7 -4.96 4.33 -19.30
CA TYR A 7 -5.42 2.94 -19.28
C TYR A 7 -4.78 2.18 -20.44
N LEU A 8 -4.44 0.91 -20.22
CA LEU A 8 -3.82 0.07 -21.24
C LEU A 8 -4.82 -0.40 -22.31
N THR A 9 -6.07 -0.64 -21.89
CA THR A 9 -7.15 -1.16 -22.71
C THR A 9 -8.10 -0.03 -23.13
N PRO A 10 -8.50 0.05 -24.42
CA PRO A 10 -9.35 1.14 -24.92
C PRO A 10 -10.83 0.99 -24.57
N GLN A 11 -11.27 -0.19 -24.14
CA GLN A 11 -12.66 -0.47 -23.79
C GLN A 11 -13.12 0.40 -22.61
N LYS A 12 -14.41 0.75 -22.60
CA LYS A 12 -15.05 1.36 -21.44
C LYS A 12 -15.04 0.37 -20.28
N GLY A 13 -14.84 0.86 -19.07
CA GLY A 13 -14.96 0.03 -17.87
C GLY A 13 -16.39 -0.47 -17.67
N ILE A 14 -16.53 -1.71 -17.18
CA ILE A 14 -17.79 -2.40 -16.93
C ILE A 14 -18.67 -1.78 -15.82
N GLY A 15 -18.21 -0.70 -15.18
CA GLY A 15 -18.88 -0.06 -14.07
C GLY A 15 -18.96 -0.94 -12.82
N GLY A 16 -20.05 -0.78 -12.07
CA GLY A 16 -20.33 -1.55 -10.86
C GLY A 16 -19.52 -1.14 -9.63
N GLN A 17 -19.68 -1.93 -8.57
CA GLN A 17 -19.08 -1.71 -7.25
C GLN A 17 -18.35 -2.97 -6.77
N ILE A 18 -17.19 -2.77 -6.16
CA ILE A 18 -16.43 -3.82 -5.47
C ILE A 18 -16.50 -3.59 -3.96
N ARG A 19 -16.28 -4.67 -3.19
CA ARG A 19 -16.25 -4.65 -1.71
C ARG A 19 -17.57 -4.19 -1.09
N THR A 20 -18.71 -4.50 -1.71
CA THR A 20 -20.05 -4.28 -1.14
C THR A 20 -20.27 -5.20 0.06
N LYS A 21 -19.85 -6.46 -0.04
CA LYS A 21 -19.75 -7.44 1.04
C LYS A 21 -18.30 -7.92 1.19
N ASN A 22 -17.95 -8.49 2.35
CA ASN A 22 -16.60 -9.00 2.57
C ASN A 22 -16.26 -10.18 1.64
N GLU A 23 -17.25 -11.01 1.34
CA GLU A 23 -17.12 -12.20 0.49
C GLU A 23 -16.87 -11.85 -0.99
N ASP A 24 -17.19 -10.61 -1.37
CA ASP A 24 -16.93 -10.07 -2.71
C ASP A 24 -15.43 -9.81 -2.95
N PHE A 25 -14.63 -9.78 -1.88
CA PHE A 25 -13.20 -9.59 -1.94
C PHE A 25 -12.52 -10.76 -1.25
N TYR A 26 -12.27 -11.82 -2.02
CA TYR A 26 -11.59 -13.00 -1.53
C TYR A 26 -10.10 -12.96 -1.90
N VAL A 27 -9.24 -13.21 -0.91
CA VAL A 27 -7.79 -13.23 -1.09
C VAL A 27 -7.23 -14.51 -0.53
N GLU A 28 -6.46 -15.25 -1.32
CA GLU A 28 -5.80 -16.48 -0.90
C GLU A 28 -4.29 -16.34 -1.09
N GLU A 29 -3.53 -16.59 -0.02
CA GLU A 29 -2.07 -16.54 -0.07
C GLU A 29 -1.49 -17.68 -0.90
N ILE A 30 -0.51 -17.37 -1.74
CA ILE A 30 0.29 -18.35 -2.47
C ILE A 30 1.65 -18.42 -1.76
N PRO A 31 1.92 -19.44 -0.94
CA PRO A 31 3.18 -19.53 -0.21
C PRO A 31 4.36 -19.85 -1.16
N GLU A 32 5.57 -19.43 -0.79
CA GLU A 32 6.80 -19.86 -1.49
C GLU A 32 7.03 -21.36 -1.40
N SER A 33 6.64 -21.95 -0.26
CA SER A 33 6.75 -23.39 -0.01
C SER A 33 5.62 -23.84 0.90
N ASN A 34 5.11 -25.03 0.64
CA ASN A 34 4.14 -25.68 1.51
C ASN A 34 4.83 -26.25 2.77
N PRO A 35 4.10 -26.40 3.88
CA PRO A 35 4.63 -27.01 5.09
C PRO A 35 5.11 -28.45 4.82
N SER A 36 6.25 -28.83 5.39
CA SER A 36 6.92 -30.12 5.12
C SER A 36 6.19 -31.35 5.68
N GLY A 37 5.23 -31.16 6.59
CA GLY A 37 4.52 -32.24 7.27
C GLY A 37 5.23 -32.78 8.52
N GLU A 38 6.45 -32.33 8.78
CA GLU A 38 7.26 -32.71 9.94
C GLU A 38 7.96 -31.50 10.56
N GLY A 39 8.28 -31.58 11.85
CA GLY A 39 9.09 -30.60 12.56
C GLY A 39 8.45 -30.00 13.81
N PRO A 40 9.18 -29.11 14.51
CA PRO A 40 8.76 -28.60 15.81
C PRO A 40 7.75 -27.45 15.71
N ASN A 41 7.55 -26.85 14.54
CA ASN A 41 6.55 -25.80 14.36
C ASN A 41 5.30 -26.38 13.70
N THR A 42 4.15 -25.74 13.93
CA THR A 42 2.92 -26.08 13.21
C THR A 42 2.42 -24.87 12.44
N TRP A 43 2.08 -25.11 11.17
CA TRP A 43 1.45 -24.15 10.28
C TRP A 43 -0.05 -24.39 10.25
N LEU A 44 -0.82 -23.31 10.35
CA LEU A 44 -2.26 -23.27 10.33
C LEU A 44 -2.70 -22.57 9.05
N TRP A 45 -3.47 -23.27 8.21
CA TRP A 45 -4.14 -22.66 7.09
C TRP A 45 -5.44 -22.06 7.60
N ILE A 46 -5.51 -20.74 7.68
CA ILE A 46 -6.67 -20.07 8.27
C ILE A 46 -7.47 -19.31 7.22
N GLU A 47 -8.78 -19.27 7.40
CA GLU A 47 -9.69 -18.34 6.72
C GLU A 47 -10.23 -17.36 7.75
N LYS A 48 -10.04 -16.05 7.53
CA LYS A 48 -10.60 -15.00 8.39
C LYS A 48 -11.59 -14.13 7.61
N ASN A 49 -12.66 -13.71 8.27
CA ASN A 49 -13.64 -12.76 7.72
C ASN A 49 -13.71 -11.50 8.60
N SER A 50 -13.56 -10.32 8.00
CA SER A 50 -13.70 -9.01 8.69
C SER A 50 -12.66 -8.72 9.79
N ARG A 51 -11.50 -9.39 9.77
CA ARG A 51 -10.49 -9.39 10.84
C ARG A 51 -9.11 -9.04 10.28
N THR A 52 -8.27 -8.32 11.02
CA THR A 52 -6.86 -8.15 10.61
C THR A 52 -6.06 -9.39 10.99
N THR A 53 -4.97 -9.66 10.27
CA THR A 53 -4.03 -10.75 10.61
C THR A 53 -3.49 -10.60 12.04
N LEU A 54 -3.27 -9.36 12.49
CA LEU A 54 -2.76 -9.09 13.83
C LEU A 54 -3.79 -9.42 14.92
N ASP A 55 -5.06 -9.06 14.72
CA ASP A 55 -6.13 -9.36 15.68
C ASP A 55 -6.26 -10.87 15.91
N VAL A 56 -6.24 -11.65 14.82
CA VAL A 56 -6.28 -13.12 14.88
C VAL A 56 -5.11 -13.68 15.68
N LEU A 57 -3.90 -13.18 15.42
CA LEU A 57 -2.71 -13.64 16.12
C LEU A 57 -2.74 -13.27 17.60
N LEU A 58 -3.28 -12.11 17.98
CA LEU A 58 -3.43 -11.74 19.39
C LEU A 58 -4.45 -12.63 20.12
N ASP A 59 -5.54 -13.02 19.46
CA ASP A 59 -6.52 -13.92 20.05
C ASP A 59 -5.98 -15.35 20.19
N ILE A 60 -5.24 -15.86 19.19
CA ILE A 60 -4.50 -17.13 19.30
C ILE A 60 -3.50 -17.08 20.46
N ALA A 61 -2.74 -15.99 20.60
CA ALA A 61 -1.77 -15.82 21.69
C ALA A 61 -2.45 -15.90 23.06
N ARG A 62 -3.61 -15.26 23.20
CA ARG A 62 -4.41 -15.27 24.44
C ARG A 62 -4.92 -16.67 24.75
N GLU A 63 -5.50 -17.34 23.75
CA GLU A 63 -6.10 -18.67 23.92
C GLU A 63 -5.05 -19.72 24.29
N LEU A 64 -3.89 -19.70 23.62
CA LEU A 64 -2.80 -20.64 23.87
C LEU A 64 -1.87 -20.21 25.02
N LYS A 65 -2.08 -19.02 25.59
CA LYS A 65 -1.22 -18.39 26.62
C LYS A 65 0.27 -18.32 26.18
N ILE A 66 0.51 -18.01 24.92
CA ILE A 66 1.86 -17.89 24.34
C ILE A 66 2.23 -16.45 24.01
N ASN A 67 3.52 -16.20 23.83
CA ASN A 67 3.99 -14.89 23.38
C ASN A 67 3.79 -14.74 21.87
N ARG A 68 3.34 -13.55 21.42
CA ARG A 68 3.21 -13.18 19.99
C ARG A 68 4.45 -13.49 19.15
N LYS A 69 5.66 -13.37 19.74
CA LYS A 69 6.94 -13.67 19.10
C LYS A 69 7.10 -15.14 18.70
N GLN A 70 6.33 -16.06 19.29
CA GLN A 70 6.34 -17.48 18.92
C GLN A 70 5.54 -17.74 17.64
N MET A 71 4.81 -16.75 17.12
CA MET A 71 4.06 -16.88 15.87
C MET A 71 4.74 -16.19 14.70
N GLY A 72 4.39 -16.62 13.50
CA GLY A 72 4.89 -16.13 12.22
C GLY A 72 3.78 -16.07 11.16
N PHE A 73 3.94 -15.19 10.17
CA PHE A 73 3.04 -15.03 9.02
C PHE A 73 3.83 -14.38 7.88
N ALA A 74 3.43 -14.63 6.63
CA ALA A 74 4.15 -14.15 5.45
C ALA A 74 3.80 -12.70 5.08
N GLY A 75 2.53 -12.31 5.23
CA GLY A 75 2.08 -10.94 4.99
C GLY A 75 0.76 -10.60 5.69
N MET A 76 0.50 -9.31 5.85
CA MET A 76 -0.82 -8.85 6.33
C MET A 76 -1.83 -8.93 5.18
N LYS A 77 -3.08 -9.30 5.49
CA LYS A 77 -4.18 -9.32 4.52
C LYS A 77 -5.27 -8.34 4.92
N ASP A 78 -6.07 -7.88 3.95
CA ASP A 78 -7.16 -6.93 4.15
C ASP A 78 -8.10 -7.33 5.29
N LYS A 79 -8.57 -6.33 6.04
CA LYS A 79 -9.61 -6.51 7.06
C LYS A 79 -10.99 -6.71 6.43
N LYS A 80 -11.36 -5.88 5.45
CA LYS A 80 -12.67 -5.88 4.78
C LYS A 80 -12.68 -6.86 3.60
N ALA A 81 -12.49 -8.13 3.92
CA ALA A 81 -12.31 -9.22 2.96
C ALA A 81 -12.49 -10.58 3.66
N VAL A 82 -12.74 -11.62 2.87
CA VAL A 82 -12.49 -13.02 3.29
C VAL A 82 -11.09 -13.40 2.82
N THR A 83 -10.21 -13.78 3.74
CA THR A 83 -8.81 -14.02 3.39
C THR A 83 -8.30 -15.35 3.92
N ARG A 84 -7.57 -16.09 3.09
CA ARG A 84 -6.81 -17.28 3.49
C ARG A 84 -5.31 -17.02 3.49
N GLN A 85 -4.65 -17.49 4.55
CA GLN A 85 -3.22 -17.35 4.72
C GLN A 85 -2.67 -18.38 5.70
N TRP A 86 -1.36 -18.62 5.61
CA TRP A 86 -0.66 -19.44 6.58
C TRP A 86 -0.28 -18.61 7.81
N ILE A 87 -0.42 -19.23 8.99
CA ILE A 87 0.13 -18.77 10.25
C ILE A 87 1.00 -19.88 10.81
N CYS A 88 2.18 -19.55 11.29
CA CYS A 88 3.05 -20.49 11.99
C CYS A 88 2.98 -20.26 13.49
N ILE A 89 2.95 -21.33 14.27
CA ILE A 89 3.14 -21.33 15.73
C ILE A 89 4.36 -22.23 16.04
N SER A 90 5.35 -21.68 16.72
CA SER A 90 6.57 -22.41 17.07
C SER A 90 6.38 -23.33 18.26
N ASN A 91 7.02 -24.51 18.22
CA ASN A 91 7.06 -25.49 19.32
C ASN A 91 5.67 -25.93 19.78
N LYS A 92 4.78 -26.18 18.82
CA LYS A 92 3.43 -26.68 19.04
C LYS A 92 3.13 -27.79 18.06
N THR A 93 2.51 -28.87 18.53
CA THR A 93 2.08 -29.98 17.67
C THR A 93 0.68 -29.71 17.10
N PRO A 94 0.28 -30.39 16.00
CA PRO A 94 -1.07 -30.28 15.47
C PRO A 94 -2.16 -30.60 16.49
N GLU A 95 -1.94 -31.61 17.33
CA GLU A 95 -2.89 -32.07 18.35
C GLU A 95 -3.17 -30.99 19.39
N GLU A 96 -2.14 -30.24 19.81
CA GLU A 96 -2.31 -29.10 20.74
C GLU A 96 -3.15 -27.95 20.16
N LEU A 97 -3.26 -27.89 18.82
CA LEU A 97 -3.96 -26.82 18.10
C LEU A 97 -5.33 -27.27 17.57
N GLN A 98 -5.70 -28.54 17.76
CA GLN A 98 -7.04 -29.03 17.42
C GLN A 98 -8.11 -28.28 18.23
N GLY A 99 -9.24 -27.98 17.59
CA GLY A 99 -10.34 -27.23 18.20
C GLY A 99 -10.06 -25.74 18.44
N LEU A 100 -8.84 -25.24 18.18
CA LEU A 100 -8.52 -23.81 18.33
C LEU A 100 -9.45 -22.94 17.48
N GLY A 101 -9.81 -23.40 16.28
CA GLY A 101 -10.69 -22.66 15.37
C GLY A 101 -12.08 -22.35 15.96
N GLU A 102 -12.62 -23.23 16.81
CA GLU A 102 -13.95 -23.05 17.42
C GLU A 102 -13.98 -21.90 18.43
N LYS A 103 -12.82 -21.53 18.96
CA LYS A 103 -12.65 -20.47 19.96
C LYS A 103 -12.38 -19.11 19.34
N LEU A 104 -12.12 -19.06 18.03
CA LEU A 104 -11.74 -17.85 17.33
C LEU A 104 -12.94 -17.24 16.58
N TYR A 105 -13.32 -16.04 16.97
CA TYR A 105 -14.41 -15.31 16.32
C TYR A 105 -14.08 -14.97 14.86
N ASN A 106 -14.96 -15.37 13.93
CA ASN A 106 -14.84 -15.17 12.48
C ASN A 106 -13.50 -15.66 11.88
N VAL A 107 -12.97 -16.77 12.42
CA VAL A 107 -11.80 -17.45 11.88
C VAL A 107 -12.11 -18.94 11.80
N LYS A 108 -11.75 -19.56 10.67
CA LYS A 108 -11.77 -21.01 10.49
C LYS A 108 -10.35 -21.48 10.31
N ILE A 109 -9.99 -22.58 10.96
CA ILE A 109 -8.74 -23.30 10.68
C ILE A 109 -9.12 -24.43 9.73
N ILE A 110 -8.57 -24.37 8.51
CA ILE A 110 -8.85 -25.31 7.43
C ILE A 110 -7.88 -26.50 7.53
N ASP A 111 -6.59 -26.22 7.69
CA ASP A 111 -5.54 -27.23 7.82
C ASP A 111 -4.58 -26.92 8.96
N ILE A 112 -4.00 -27.98 9.52
CA ILE A 112 -3.00 -27.94 10.59
C ILE A 112 -1.88 -28.90 10.21
N ILE A 113 -0.70 -28.37 9.84
CA ILE A 113 0.39 -29.17 9.28
C ILE A 113 1.71 -28.83 9.96
N PRO A 114 2.49 -29.81 10.44
CA PRO A 114 3.83 -29.56 10.98
C PRO A 114 4.79 -28.99 9.93
N ASN A 115 5.77 -28.22 10.37
CA ASN A 115 6.83 -27.71 9.52
C ASN A 115 8.15 -27.48 10.28
N GLN A 116 9.26 -27.73 9.59
CA GLN A 116 10.59 -27.55 10.17
C GLN A 116 10.93 -26.08 10.41
N LYS A 117 10.53 -25.20 9.50
CA LYS A 117 10.89 -23.77 9.55
C LYS A 117 9.74 -22.92 10.06
N LYS A 118 10.10 -21.87 10.79
CA LYS A 118 9.17 -20.81 11.15
C LYS A 118 8.84 -19.96 9.92
N LEU A 119 7.56 -19.67 9.70
CA LEU A 119 7.12 -18.73 8.66
C LEU A 119 7.53 -17.29 9.01
N ARG A 120 8.19 -16.60 8.09
CA ARG A 120 8.66 -15.22 8.23
C ARG A 120 7.96 -14.30 7.24
N MET A 121 7.94 -12.99 7.55
CA MET A 121 7.41 -12.00 6.63
C MET A 121 8.19 -12.01 5.31
N GLY A 122 7.49 -11.87 4.20
CA GLY A 122 8.04 -11.92 2.86
C GLY A 122 8.02 -13.30 2.21
N GLN A 123 7.80 -14.39 2.96
CA GLN A 123 7.83 -15.75 2.42
C GLN A 123 6.53 -16.16 1.69
N LEU A 124 6.15 -15.39 0.68
CA LEU A 124 5.01 -15.67 -0.20
C LEU A 124 5.34 -15.26 -1.64
N VAL A 125 4.86 -16.04 -2.61
CA VAL A 125 4.99 -15.69 -4.04
C VAL A 125 4.00 -14.58 -4.39
N GLY A 126 2.79 -14.65 -3.84
CA GLY A 126 1.75 -13.69 -4.18
C GLY A 126 0.42 -13.97 -3.52
N ASN A 127 -0.63 -13.41 -4.10
CA ASN A 127 -2.00 -13.58 -3.64
C ASN A 127 -2.91 -13.87 -4.83
N LYS A 128 -3.72 -14.91 -4.70
CA LYS A 128 -4.81 -15.20 -5.62
C LYS A 128 -6.03 -14.42 -5.19
N PHE A 129 -6.54 -13.59 -6.08
CA PHE A 129 -7.75 -12.78 -5.85
C PHE A 129 -8.95 -13.42 -6.53
N ARG A 130 -10.10 -13.42 -5.85
CA ARG A 130 -11.41 -13.66 -6.45
C ARG A 130 -12.31 -12.49 -6.06
N LEU A 131 -12.67 -11.70 -7.06
CA LEU A 131 -13.41 -10.45 -6.91
C LEU A 131 -14.81 -10.60 -7.49
N MET A 132 -15.82 -10.08 -6.80
CA MET A 132 -17.19 -9.95 -7.30
C MET A 132 -17.47 -8.47 -7.53
N VAL A 133 -17.79 -8.11 -8.77
CA VAL A 133 -18.27 -6.77 -9.14
C VAL A 133 -19.79 -6.82 -9.13
N ARG A 134 -20.42 -6.02 -8.27
CA ARG A 134 -21.89 -5.92 -8.12
C ARG A 134 -22.41 -4.68 -8.83
N ASP A 135 -23.73 -4.58 -8.95
CA ASP A 135 -24.43 -3.38 -9.43
C ASP A 135 -23.96 -2.91 -10.82
N VAL A 136 -23.68 -3.87 -11.70
CA VAL A 136 -23.43 -3.64 -13.13
C VAL A 136 -24.75 -3.50 -13.87
N GLU A 137 -24.82 -2.62 -14.87
CA GLU A 137 -26.06 -2.30 -15.59
C GLU A 137 -26.63 -3.51 -16.35
N ASP A 138 -25.79 -4.17 -17.16
CA ASP A 138 -26.11 -5.42 -17.86
C ASP A 138 -25.05 -6.48 -17.54
N PRO A 139 -25.33 -7.45 -16.65
CA PRO A 139 -24.34 -8.45 -16.25
C PRO A 139 -23.84 -9.34 -17.39
N GLY A 140 -24.66 -9.60 -18.41
CA GLY A 140 -24.28 -10.46 -19.54
C GLY A 140 -23.25 -9.76 -20.42
N VAL A 141 -23.54 -8.52 -20.79
CA VAL A 141 -22.62 -7.68 -21.56
C VAL A 141 -21.36 -7.36 -20.75
N ALA A 142 -21.51 -6.97 -19.48
CA ALA A 142 -20.39 -6.66 -18.60
C ALA A 142 -19.44 -7.86 -18.42
N ALA A 143 -19.96 -9.09 -18.35
CA ALA A 143 -19.13 -10.29 -18.26
C ALA A 143 -18.32 -10.53 -19.55
N GLN A 144 -18.91 -10.31 -20.72
CA GLN A 144 -18.21 -10.40 -22.00
C GLN A 144 -17.12 -9.34 -22.11
N GLU A 145 -17.44 -8.07 -21.85
CA GLU A 145 -16.49 -6.96 -21.86
C GLU A 145 -15.34 -7.19 -20.86
N ALA A 146 -15.66 -7.65 -19.64
CA ALA A 146 -14.65 -7.98 -18.64
C ALA A 146 -13.71 -9.09 -19.11
N GLN A 147 -14.23 -10.11 -19.80
CA GLN A 147 -13.44 -11.21 -20.32
C GLN A 147 -12.49 -10.75 -21.43
N GLU A 148 -12.95 -9.88 -22.33
CA GLU A 148 -12.13 -9.30 -23.40
C GLU A 148 -11.02 -8.41 -22.85
N ILE A 149 -11.34 -7.56 -21.86
CA ILE A 149 -10.35 -6.73 -21.15
C ILE A 149 -9.34 -7.63 -20.46
N LEU A 150 -9.79 -8.67 -19.73
CA LEU A 150 -8.92 -9.58 -19.01
C LEU A 150 -7.98 -10.35 -19.95
N ASN A 151 -8.44 -10.75 -21.13
CA ASN A 151 -7.59 -11.42 -22.12
C ASN A 151 -6.44 -10.51 -22.58
N GLN A 152 -6.73 -9.24 -22.89
CA GLN A 152 -5.68 -8.26 -23.23
C GLN A 152 -4.71 -8.02 -22.06
N LEU A 153 -5.21 -7.91 -20.83
CA LEU A 153 -4.34 -7.71 -19.66
C LEU A 153 -3.47 -8.93 -19.34
N LYS A 154 -3.94 -10.15 -19.65
CA LYS A 154 -3.13 -11.37 -19.51
C LYS A 154 -1.95 -11.40 -20.48
N GLU A 155 -2.16 -10.91 -21.69
CA GLU A 155 -1.12 -10.89 -22.73
C GLU A 155 -0.14 -9.74 -22.52
N ARG A 156 -0.64 -8.56 -22.13
CA ARG A 156 0.15 -7.33 -22.10
C ARG A 156 0.64 -6.93 -20.71
N GLY A 157 0.03 -7.49 -19.66
CA GLY A 157 0.28 -7.11 -18.28
C GLY A 157 -0.61 -5.95 -17.79
N VAL A 158 -0.25 -5.41 -16.63
CA VAL A 158 -0.97 -4.31 -15.98
C VAL A 158 0.03 -3.26 -15.50
N PRO A 159 -0.17 -1.96 -15.77
CA PRO A 159 0.66 -0.90 -15.21
C PRO A 159 0.62 -0.90 -13.68
N ASN A 160 1.78 -0.96 -13.04
CA ASN A 160 1.91 -1.13 -11.59
C ASN A 160 1.81 0.20 -10.82
N TYR A 161 0.64 0.86 -10.82
CA TYR A 161 0.45 2.14 -10.14
C TYR A 161 0.31 2.02 -8.61
N TYR A 162 0.75 3.05 -7.89
CA TYR A 162 0.35 3.27 -6.49
C TYR A 162 -1.10 3.77 -6.41
N GLY A 163 -1.94 3.05 -5.66
CA GLY A 163 -3.34 3.42 -5.42
C GLY A 163 -3.53 4.59 -4.44
N TYR A 164 -4.76 5.12 -4.36
CA TYR A 164 -5.14 6.25 -3.49
C TYR A 164 -4.79 6.05 -2.01
N GLN A 165 -4.78 4.81 -1.53
CA GLN A 165 -4.42 4.48 -0.15
C GLN A 165 -3.01 4.98 0.22
N ARG A 166 -2.09 5.03 -0.74
CA ARG A 166 -0.72 5.55 -0.54
C ARG A 166 -0.71 7.05 -0.24
N PHE A 167 -1.71 7.77 -0.73
CA PHE A 167 -1.80 9.22 -0.65
C PHE A 167 -2.72 9.73 0.47
N GLY A 168 -3.46 8.81 1.10
CA GLY A 168 -4.57 9.10 2.02
C GLY A 168 -5.91 9.00 1.28
N LYS A 169 -6.80 8.10 1.74
CA LYS A 169 -8.07 7.83 1.06
C LYS A 169 -9.03 9.03 1.11
N ASP A 170 -9.30 9.51 2.32
CA ASP A 170 -10.29 10.58 2.55
C ASP A 170 -9.67 11.98 2.40
N ARG A 171 -8.34 12.05 2.61
CA ARG A 171 -7.52 13.26 2.48
C ARG A 171 -6.23 12.94 1.70
N PRO A 172 -6.26 13.01 0.36
CA PRO A 172 -5.11 12.73 -0.50
C PRO A 172 -4.06 13.84 -0.43
N ASN A 173 -3.37 14.00 0.69
CA ASN A 173 -2.47 15.14 0.95
C ASN A 173 -1.02 14.73 1.24
N THR A 174 -0.74 13.45 1.51
CA THR A 174 0.61 13.04 1.97
C THR A 174 1.72 13.34 0.95
N HIS A 175 1.42 13.25 -0.34
CA HIS A 175 2.34 13.60 -1.42
C HIS A 175 2.58 15.11 -1.54
N LEU A 176 1.59 15.96 -1.22
CA LEU A 176 1.75 17.41 -1.23
C LEU A 176 2.63 17.88 -0.07
N VAL A 177 2.48 17.26 1.10
CA VAL A 177 3.41 17.45 2.23
C VAL A 177 4.83 17.02 1.83
N GLY A 178 4.96 15.86 1.19
CA GLY A 178 6.25 15.39 0.67
C GLY A 178 6.89 16.34 -0.34
N LYS A 179 6.10 16.86 -1.28
CA LYS A 179 6.53 17.87 -2.27
C LYS A 179 7.08 19.11 -1.59
N ALA A 180 6.33 19.66 -0.63
CA ALA A 180 6.74 20.84 0.13
C ALA A 180 8.07 20.61 0.86
N LEU A 181 8.25 19.45 1.49
CA LEU A 181 9.51 19.10 2.16
C LEU A 181 10.71 19.04 1.21
N ILE A 182 10.54 18.44 0.02
CA ILE A 182 11.61 18.32 -0.98
C ILE A 182 11.96 19.68 -1.59
N MET A 183 10.99 20.58 -1.75
CA MET A 183 11.21 21.94 -2.24
C MET A 183 11.75 22.90 -1.16
N GLY A 184 12.08 22.41 0.04
CA GLY A 184 12.59 23.23 1.15
C GLY A 184 11.51 24.01 1.91
N GLY A 185 10.23 23.86 1.55
CA GLY A 185 9.10 24.54 2.20
C GLY A 185 8.63 23.83 3.46
N VAL A 186 9.38 23.91 4.57
CA VAL A 186 8.99 23.23 5.83
C VAL A 186 7.71 23.80 6.43
N LYS A 187 7.53 25.13 6.38
CA LYS A 187 6.28 25.78 6.82
C LYS A 187 5.09 25.23 6.03
N GLU A 188 5.17 25.26 4.70
CA GLU A 188 4.14 24.74 3.81
C GLU A 188 3.81 23.26 4.08
N ALA A 189 4.83 22.44 4.36
CA ALA A 189 4.62 21.04 4.71
C ALA A 189 3.80 20.86 6.00
N VAL A 190 4.12 21.65 7.03
CA VAL A 190 3.40 21.65 8.31
C VAL A 190 1.98 22.19 8.11
N ASP A 191 1.84 23.30 7.37
CA ASP A 191 0.55 23.94 7.11
C ASP A 191 -0.40 23.01 6.36
N ARG A 192 0.10 22.31 5.33
CA ARG A 192 -0.68 21.28 4.63
C ARG A 192 -1.04 20.12 5.54
N TYR A 193 -0.16 19.72 6.46
CA TYR A 193 -0.45 18.56 7.29
C TYR A 193 -1.51 18.86 8.36
N ILE A 194 -1.41 20.01 9.03
CA ILE A 194 -2.30 20.42 10.12
C ILE A 194 -3.59 21.08 9.58
N GLY A 195 -3.45 22.07 8.70
CA GLY A 195 -4.54 22.88 8.17
C GLY A 195 -5.12 22.36 6.86
N HIS A 196 -5.58 23.28 6.00
CA HIS A 196 -6.13 23.01 4.67
C HIS A 196 -7.24 21.94 4.69
N PRO A 197 -8.46 22.30 5.15
CA PRO A 197 -9.58 21.37 5.22
C PRO A 197 -10.01 20.87 3.83
N TYR A 198 -10.40 19.60 3.76
CA TYR A 198 -11.02 19.02 2.56
C TYR A 198 -12.54 18.99 2.73
N GLU A 199 -13.28 19.22 1.65
CA GLU A 199 -14.76 19.18 1.66
C GLU A 199 -15.30 17.80 2.06
N THR A 200 -14.53 16.75 1.79
CA THR A 200 -14.84 15.35 2.14
C THR A 200 -14.70 15.06 3.63
N GLU A 201 -14.01 15.91 4.40
CA GLU A 201 -13.84 15.72 5.84
C GLU A 201 -15.13 16.09 6.61
N PRO A 202 -15.41 15.46 7.77
CA PRO A 202 -16.49 15.89 8.65
C PRO A 202 -16.39 17.38 9.04
N LYS A 203 -17.52 18.08 9.16
CA LYS A 203 -17.57 19.54 9.44
C LYS A 203 -16.72 19.97 10.64
N HIS A 204 -16.78 19.23 11.75
CA HIS A 204 -15.99 19.52 12.96
C HIS A 204 -14.47 19.42 12.72
N ILE A 205 -14.03 18.52 11.83
CA ILE A 205 -12.60 18.43 11.44
C ILE A 205 -12.23 19.60 10.54
N GLN A 206 -13.10 19.95 9.59
CA GLN A 206 -12.86 21.11 8.73
C GLN A 206 -12.71 22.41 9.53
N GLU A 207 -13.55 22.59 10.55
CA GLU A 207 -13.50 23.75 11.46
C GLU A 207 -12.20 23.76 12.29
N ALA A 208 -11.82 22.64 12.90
CA ALA A 208 -10.56 22.54 13.65
C ALA A 208 -9.32 22.87 12.78
N ARG A 209 -9.32 22.49 11.50
CA ARG A 209 -8.27 22.84 10.54
C ARG A 209 -8.34 24.31 10.11
N ARG A 210 -9.52 24.92 10.00
CA ARG A 210 -9.70 26.34 9.70
C ARG A 210 -9.13 27.24 10.79
N PHE A 211 -9.35 26.92 12.06
CA PHE A 211 -8.72 27.66 13.16
C PHE A 211 -7.19 27.71 13.02
N TYR A 212 -6.57 26.62 12.58
CA TYR A 212 -5.14 26.63 12.30
C TYR A 212 -4.77 27.57 11.13
N ASP A 213 -5.52 27.50 10.03
CA ASP A 213 -5.28 28.34 8.85
C ASP A 213 -5.47 29.85 9.18
N GLU A 214 -6.35 30.17 10.12
CA GLU A 214 -6.60 31.53 10.64
C GLU A 214 -5.56 32.00 11.67
N GLY A 215 -4.72 31.11 12.17
CA GLY A 215 -3.68 31.40 13.17
C GLY A 215 -4.10 31.19 14.63
N GLU A 216 -5.35 30.76 14.86
CA GLU A 216 -5.93 30.43 16.18
C GLU A 216 -5.48 29.02 16.62
N LEU A 217 -4.20 28.90 17.02
CA LEU A 217 -3.55 27.60 17.27
C LEU A 217 -4.14 26.83 18.45
N GLU A 218 -4.50 27.53 19.52
CA GLU A 218 -5.09 26.96 20.73
C GLU A 218 -6.50 26.39 20.45
N GLU A 219 -7.34 27.18 19.79
CA GLU A 219 -8.70 26.85 19.36
C GLU A 219 -8.69 25.65 18.42
N SER A 220 -7.72 25.61 17.50
CA SER A 220 -7.47 24.46 16.63
C SER A 220 -7.13 23.21 17.46
N LEU A 221 -6.23 23.32 18.43
CA LEU A 221 -5.80 22.19 19.27
C LEU A 221 -6.95 21.63 20.12
N GLU A 222 -7.79 22.49 20.68
CA GLU A 222 -8.95 22.12 21.49
C GLU A 222 -10.03 21.42 20.66
N SER A 223 -10.30 21.96 19.47
CA SER A 223 -11.33 21.44 18.55
C SER A 223 -10.93 20.13 17.86
N MET A 224 -9.63 19.81 17.77
CA MET A 224 -9.17 18.57 17.13
C MET A 224 -9.53 17.30 17.93
N PRO A 225 -10.15 16.27 17.31
CA PRO A 225 -10.46 15.00 17.99
C PRO A 225 -9.20 14.20 18.36
N SER A 226 -9.37 13.20 19.23
CA SER A 226 -8.28 12.33 19.71
C SER A 226 -7.58 11.53 18.60
N GLY A 227 -8.27 11.27 17.49
CA GLY A 227 -7.71 10.61 16.30
C GLY A 227 -6.64 11.42 15.57
N MET A 228 -6.63 12.76 15.69
CA MET A 228 -5.66 13.65 15.03
C MET A 228 -4.38 13.81 15.84
N ARG A 229 -3.85 12.69 16.35
CA ARG A 229 -2.74 12.68 17.32
C ARG A 229 -1.51 13.43 16.80
N TYR A 230 -1.16 13.24 15.53
CA TYR A 230 0.08 13.78 14.96
C TYR A 230 -0.03 15.28 14.67
N GLU A 231 -1.19 15.73 14.20
CA GLU A 231 -1.52 17.15 14.03
C GLU A 231 -1.45 17.86 15.38
N LYS A 232 -2.10 17.30 16.42
CA LYS A 232 -2.03 17.84 17.79
C LYS A 232 -0.60 17.86 18.35
N MET A 233 0.27 16.92 17.98
CA MET A 233 1.68 16.93 18.38
C MET A 233 2.45 18.11 17.75
N MET A 234 2.26 18.35 16.46
CA MET A 234 2.88 19.49 15.77
C MET A 234 2.33 20.82 16.30
N LEU A 235 1.01 20.95 16.47
CA LEU A 235 0.38 22.14 17.04
C LEU A 235 0.94 22.49 18.42
N ARG A 236 1.07 21.51 19.32
CA ARG A 236 1.66 21.74 20.65
C ARG A 236 3.11 22.21 20.58
N ALA A 237 3.86 21.81 19.57
CA ALA A 237 5.22 22.30 19.36
C ALA A 237 5.21 23.74 18.85
N LEU A 238 4.31 24.09 17.92
CA LEU A 238 4.14 25.46 17.42
C LEU A 238 3.70 26.41 18.54
N ILE A 239 2.66 26.06 19.30
CA ILE A 239 2.16 26.86 20.44
C ILE A 239 3.27 27.10 21.46
N ARG A 240 4.11 26.10 21.73
CA ARG A 240 5.24 26.24 22.65
C ARG A 240 6.28 27.23 22.15
N GLU A 241 6.65 27.16 20.86
CA GLU A 241 7.58 28.11 20.28
C GLU A 241 6.97 29.52 20.18
N MET A 242 5.69 29.64 19.88
CA MET A 242 4.94 30.91 19.90
C MET A 242 4.99 31.55 21.28
N LYS A 243 4.67 30.81 22.35
CA LYS A 243 4.74 31.30 23.74
C LYS A 243 6.15 31.68 24.18
N LYS A 244 7.17 30.98 23.66
CA LYS A 244 8.56 31.22 24.03
C LYS A 244 9.17 32.43 23.32
N ARG A 245 8.79 32.70 22.06
CA ARG A 245 9.47 33.68 21.20
C ARG A 245 8.58 34.84 20.77
N GLY A 246 7.26 34.72 20.90
CA GLY A 246 6.27 35.68 20.38
C GLY A 246 6.03 35.58 18.87
N GLU A 247 6.80 34.77 18.14
CA GLU A 247 6.65 34.59 16.69
C GLU A 247 7.00 33.16 16.24
N LEU A 248 6.41 32.74 15.12
CA LEU A 248 6.72 31.48 14.45
C LEU A 248 7.75 31.70 13.34
N THR A 249 8.93 31.14 13.53
CA THR A 249 10.02 31.16 12.53
C THR A 249 10.10 29.81 11.83
N GLU A 250 10.89 29.71 10.76
CA GLU A 250 11.17 28.43 10.09
C GLU A 250 11.66 27.35 11.07
N LYS A 251 12.47 27.73 12.06
CA LYS A 251 12.94 26.81 13.13
C LYS A 251 11.78 26.25 13.94
N SER A 252 10.71 27.03 14.17
CA SER A 252 9.50 26.57 14.87
C SER A 252 8.82 25.45 14.09
N TYR A 253 8.68 25.59 12.77
CA TYR A 253 8.10 24.56 11.90
C TYR A 253 8.99 23.31 11.78
N ILE A 254 10.32 23.46 11.77
CA ILE A 254 11.24 22.32 11.84
C ILE A 254 11.05 21.53 13.14
N LEU A 255 10.90 22.22 14.28
CA LEU A 255 10.66 21.57 15.57
C LEU A 255 9.30 20.87 15.61
N ALA A 256 8.26 21.49 15.04
CA ALA A 256 6.96 20.86 14.88
C ALA A 256 7.05 19.57 14.05
N LEU A 257 7.72 19.60 12.90
CA LEU A 257 7.90 18.39 12.08
C LEU A 257 8.74 17.32 12.79
N ARG A 258 9.73 17.69 13.61
CA ARG A 258 10.53 16.74 14.41
C ARG A 258 9.77 16.15 15.59
N SER A 259 8.62 16.70 15.96
CA SER A 259 7.80 16.17 17.05
C SER A 259 7.17 14.82 16.70
N ILE A 260 6.88 14.57 15.42
CA ILE A 260 6.26 13.32 14.96
C ILE A 260 7.29 12.19 14.77
N PRO A 261 6.86 10.91 14.79
CA PRO A 261 7.77 9.79 14.58
C PRO A 261 8.45 9.81 13.22
N LYS A 262 9.77 9.55 13.18
CA LYS A 262 10.58 9.50 11.94
C LYS A 262 9.98 8.62 10.82
N PRO A 263 9.40 7.44 11.09
CA PRO A 263 8.74 6.65 10.04
C PRO A 263 7.62 7.41 9.32
N LEU A 264 6.85 8.23 10.04
CA LEU A 264 5.77 9.04 9.46
C LEU A 264 6.34 10.18 8.61
N SER A 265 7.38 10.87 9.08
CA SER A 265 8.03 11.93 8.29
C SER A 265 8.57 11.39 6.96
N ARG A 266 9.18 10.19 6.97
CA ARG A 266 9.65 9.52 5.75
C ARG A 266 8.52 9.15 4.80
N MET A 267 7.36 8.77 5.34
CA MET A 267 6.17 8.42 4.55
C MET A 267 5.74 9.57 3.62
N PHE A 268 5.87 10.83 4.03
CA PHE A 268 5.52 11.97 3.17
C PHE A 268 6.39 12.04 1.92
N VAL A 269 7.71 11.91 2.09
CA VAL A 269 8.65 11.88 0.97
C VAL A 269 8.35 10.68 0.06
N HIS A 270 8.12 9.50 0.64
CA HIS A 270 7.75 8.31 -0.12
C HIS A 270 6.43 8.45 -0.87
N ALA A 271 5.46 9.16 -0.31
CA ALA A 271 4.21 9.46 -1.02
C ALA A 271 4.46 10.38 -2.22
N TYR A 272 5.35 11.37 -2.10
CA TYR A 272 5.70 12.21 -3.26
C TYR A 272 6.47 11.43 -4.34
N GLN A 273 7.39 10.54 -3.95
CA GLN A 273 8.04 9.62 -4.88
C GLN A 273 7.01 8.74 -5.62
N SER A 274 6.06 8.16 -4.90
CA SER A 274 4.96 7.39 -5.51
C SER A 274 4.11 8.21 -6.49
N TYR A 275 3.88 9.50 -6.20
CA TYR A 275 3.14 10.42 -7.06
C TYR A 275 3.87 10.68 -8.39
N LEU A 276 5.19 10.88 -8.33
CA LEU A 276 6.02 11.06 -9.54
C LEU A 276 6.17 9.75 -10.31
N PHE A 277 6.35 8.63 -9.62
CA PHE A 277 6.41 7.30 -10.23
C PHE A 277 5.15 6.98 -11.02
N ASN A 278 3.95 7.26 -10.48
CA ASN A 278 2.70 7.07 -11.23
C ASN A 278 2.68 7.89 -12.53
N ARG A 279 3.21 9.10 -12.52
CA ARG A 279 3.33 9.94 -13.73
C ARG A 279 4.28 9.29 -14.75
N ALA A 280 5.47 8.86 -14.32
CA ALA A 280 6.44 8.19 -15.18
C ALA A 280 5.85 6.92 -15.81
N VAL A 281 5.16 6.09 -15.02
CA VAL A 281 4.46 4.89 -15.52
C VAL A 281 3.36 5.27 -16.52
N SER A 282 2.60 6.35 -16.29
CA SER A 282 1.56 6.80 -17.22
C SER A 282 2.12 7.21 -18.57
N GLU A 283 3.24 7.94 -18.58
CA GLU A 283 3.90 8.31 -19.82
C GLU A 283 4.54 7.10 -20.51
N ARG A 284 5.20 6.21 -19.76
CA ARG A 284 5.77 4.97 -20.31
C ARG A 284 4.69 4.06 -20.90
N THR A 285 3.51 4.01 -20.28
CA THR A 285 2.36 3.24 -20.77
C THR A 285 1.86 3.73 -22.12
N LYS A 286 1.92 5.05 -22.40
CA LYS A 286 1.57 5.62 -23.72
C LYS A 286 2.47 5.10 -24.84
N LEU A 287 3.68 4.64 -24.50
CA LEU A 287 4.65 4.06 -25.44
C LEU A 287 4.53 2.53 -25.55
N GLY A 288 3.62 1.90 -24.80
CA GLY A 288 3.37 0.45 -24.79
C GLY A 288 4.21 -0.29 -23.76
N ILE A 289 3.58 -0.89 -22.73
CA ILE A 289 4.30 -1.56 -21.61
C ILE A 289 4.88 -2.92 -21.98
N ASP A 290 4.39 -3.50 -23.07
CA ASP A 290 4.59 -4.87 -23.55
C ASP A 290 5.67 -4.96 -24.65
N GLN A 291 6.52 -3.95 -24.72
CA GLN A 291 7.64 -3.85 -25.66
C GLN A 291 8.76 -3.00 -25.07
N TYR A 292 9.97 -3.23 -25.53
CA TYR A 292 11.13 -2.42 -25.20
C TYR A 292 11.07 -1.09 -25.94
N VAL A 293 11.37 -0.02 -25.21
CA VAL A 293 11.59 1.32 -25.76
C VAL A 293 13.04 1.67 -25.53
N LYS A 294 13.72 2.11 -26.60
CA LYS A 294 15.15 2.44 -26.54
C LYS A 294 15.49 3.36 -25.36
N GLY A 295 16.37 2.87 -24.49
CA GLY A 295 16.79 3.56 -23.27
C GLY A 295 16.07 3.10 -22.00
N ASP A 296 15.12 2.16 -22.08
CA ASP A 296 14.51 1.54 -20.91
C ASP A 296 15.57 0.94 -19.98
N ILE A 297 15.29 1.01 -18.68
CA ILE A 297 15.97 0.21 -17.67
C ILE A 297 15.10 -1.01 -17.39
N LEU A 298 15.66 -2.20 -17.62
CA LEU A 298 14.95 -3.47 -17.49
C LEU A 298 15.37 -4.20 -16.21
N ILE A 299 14.43 -4.90 -15.58
CA ILE A 299 14.66 -5.79 -14.45
C ILE A 299 14.12 -7.20 -14.71
N ASP A 300 14.71 -8.21 -14.08
CA ASP A 300 14.19 -9.58 -14.09
C ASP A 300 13.13 -9.81 -12.99
N ASN A 301 12.66 -11.06 -12.88
CA ASN A 301 11.70 -11.47 -11.84
C ASN A 301 12.26 -11.44 -10.40
N GLU A 302 13.58 -11.34 -10.24
CA GLU A 302 14.26 -11.20 -8.95
C GLU A 302 14.62 -9.73 -8.65
N GLU A 303 14.13 -8.79 -9.46
CA GLU A 303 14.40 -7.34 -9.38
C GLU A 303 15.86 -6.96 -9.66
N HIS A 304 16.63 -7.81 -10.34
CA HIS A 304 17.99 -7.49 -10.77
C HIS A 304 17.99 -6.72 -12.10
N LEU A 305 18.91 -5.76 -12.24
CA LEU A 305 19.08 -5.00 -13.49
C LEU A 305 19.60 -5.89 -14.62
N ILE A 306 18.93 -5.85 -15.77
CA ILE A 306 19.36 -6.52 -16.98
C ILE A 306 20.25 -5.55 -17.77
N HIS A 307 21.55 -5.80 -17.77
CA HIS A 307 22.54 -4.92 -18.41
C HIS A 307 22.82 -5.27 -19.88
N GLU A 308 22.70 -6.56 -20.24
CA GLU A 308 23.03 -7.08 -21.56
C GLU A 308 21.84 -7.87 -22.10
N PHE A 309 21.29 -7.41 -23.22
CA PHE A 309 20.22 -8.10 -23.95
C PHE A 309 20.31 -7.75 -25.44
N ARG A 310 19.70 -8.58 -26.27
CA ARG A 310 19.54 -8.31 -27.71
C ARG A 310 18.18 -7.66 -27.93
N GLU A 311 18.15 -6.50 -28.59
CA GLU A 311 16.89 -5.78 -28.87
C GLU A 311 15.88 -6.63 -29.65
N GLU A 312 16.34 -7.61 -30.44
CA GLU A 312 15.48 -8.53 -31.20
C GLU A 312 14.80 -9.60 -30.33
N GLU A 313 15.36 -9.92 -29.16
CA GLU A 313 14.86 -10.98 -28.27
C GLU A 313 14.10 -10.43 -27.07
N ILE A 314 14.44 -9.22 -26.62
CA ILE A 314 13.93 -8.63 -25.38
C ILE A 314 12.42 -8.41 -25.39
N ASP A 315 11.83 -8.10 -26.56
CA ASP A 315 10.38 -7.96 -26.68
C ASP A 315 9.64 -9.27 -26.36
N ASN A 316 10.24 -10.41 -26.72
CA ASN A 316 9.67 -11.72 -26.39
C ASN A 316 9.81 -12.02 -24.90
N GLU A 317 10.94 -11.66 -24.28
CA GLU A 317 11.14 -11.78 -22.84
C GLU A 317 10.15 -10.90 -22.05
N ILE A 318 9.89 -9.68 -22.52
CA ILE A 318 8.89 -8.78 -21.93
C ILE A 318 7.49 -9.37 -22.03
N LYS A 319 7.09 -9.84 -23.23
CA LYS A 319 5.78 -10.48 -23.44
C LYS A 319 5.58 -11.75 -22.62
N ASN A 320 6.66 -12.47 -22.34
CA ASN A 320 6.64 -13.67 -21.50
C ASN A 320 6.83 -13.38 -20.00
N PHE A 321 6.83 -12.11 -19.58
CA PHE A 321 7.04 -11.67 -18.19
C PHE A 321 8.35 -12.17 -17.57
N GLN A 322 9.41 -12.21 -18.37
CA GLN A 322 10.78 -12.55 -17.93
C GLN A 322 11.64 -11.30 -17.73
N ALA A 323 11.38 -10.25 -18.50
CA ALA A 323 12.00 -8.94 -18.36
C ALA A 323 10.92 -7.86 -18.20
N HIS A 324 11.17 -6.85 -17.37
CA HIS A 324 10.17 -5.84 -17.02
C HIS A 324 10.75 -4.43 -17.19
N PRO A 325 10.14 -3.57 -18.04
CA PRO A 325 10.46 -2.16 -18.06
C PRO A 325 10.17 -1.50 -16.72
N SER A 326 11.14 -0.76 -16.20
CA SER A 326 11.04 -0.08 -14.90
C SER A 326 10.74 1.40 -15.03
N SER A 327 10.39 2.04 -13.91
CA SER A 327 10.27 3.50 -13.80
C SER A 327 10.90 3.96 -12.49
N PRO A 328 11.45 5.18 -12.42
CA PRO A 328 12.26 5.60 -11.29
C PRO A 328 11.40 5.94 -10.06
N LEU A 329 11.80 5.38 -8.91
CA LEU A 329 11.42 5.90 -7.60
C LEU A 329 12.39 7.01 -7.20
N TYR A 330 12.21 8.21 -7.76
CA TYR A 330 13.07 9.38 -7.64
C TYR A 330 13.83 9.52 -6.32
N GLY A 331 15.16 9.52 -6.38
CA GLY A 331 16.04 9.69 -5.23
C GLY A 331 17.43 10.12 -5.67
N SER A 332 18.32 10.40 -4.72
CA SER A 332 19.64 10.98 -5.01
C SER A 332 20.60 10.08 -5.79
N LYS A 333 20.30 8.77 -5.89
CA LYS A 333 21.16 7.77 -6.55
C LYS A 333 20.39 6.84 -7.48
N VAL A 334 19.22 7.28 -7.96
CA VAL A 334 18.37 6.45 -8.82
C VAL A 334 18.76 6.72 -10.27
N PRO A 335 19.14 5.69 -11.05
CA PRO A 335 19.41 5.86 -12.46
C PRO A 335 18.11 6.23 -13.19
N LEU A 336 18.25 7.09 -14.20
CA LEU A 336 17.16 7.43 -15.11
C LEU A 336 17.39 6.72 -16.44
N ALA A 337 16.30 6.45 -17.15
CA ALA A 337 16.32 5.90 -18.50
C ALA A 337 17.13 6.78 -19.47
N GLY A 338 17.51 6.22 -20.60
CA GLY A 338 18.17 6.93 -21.69
C GLY A 338 17.19 7.58 -22.67
N GLY A 339 17.72 8.44 -23.55
CA GLY A 339 16.97 9.00 -24.69
C GLY A 339 15.71 9.77 -24.28
N LYS A 340 14.64 9.61 -25.08
CA LYS A 340 13.36 10.31 -24.87
C LYS A 340 12.70 9.96 -23.52
N LEU A 341 12.90 8.73 -23.04
CA LEU A 341 12.40 8.31 -21.72
C LEU A 341 13.14 9.02 -20.60
N GLY A 342 14.47 9.13 -20.69
CA GLY A 342 15.27 9.90 -19.74
C GLY A 342 14.86 11.37 -19.67
N GLU A 343 14.64 12.01 -20.81
CA GLU A 343 14.17 13.41 -20.86
C GLU A 343 12.79 13.60 -20.22
N MET A 344 11.92 12.60 -20.35
CA MET A 344 10.60 12.57 -19.73
C MET A 344 10.72 12.36 -18.22
N GLU A 345 11.56 11.44 -17.77
CA GLU A 345 11.79 11.18 -16.36
C GLU A 345 12.45 12.37 -15.65
N GLN A 346 13.23 13.19 -16.35
CA GLN A 346 13.83 14.41 -15.79
C GLN A 346 12.82 15.56 -15.53
N LYS A 347 11.63 15.52 -16.17
CA LYS A 347 10.59 16.56 -16.09
C LYS A 347 9.50 16.24 -15.07
#